data_AF-A0A4P6EQT8-F1
#
_entry.id   AF-A0A4P6EQT8-F1
#
_cell.length_a   1.000
_cell.length_b   1.000
_cell.length_c   1.000
_cell.angle_alpha   90.00
_cell.angle_beta   90.00
_cell.angle_gamma   90.00
#
_symmetry.space_group_name_H-M   'P 1'
#
loop_
_entity.id
_entity.type
_entity.pdbx_description
1 polymer ?
#
loop_
_entity_poly.entity_id
_entity_poly.type
_entity_poly.pdbx_seq_one_letter_code
_entity_poly.pdbx_strand_id
1 'polypeptide(L)'
;MDDAEARRLRDLALLRRVRDRMDREYAQPLDVAALARGVHLSAGYLSRQFKAAYGESPYSYLMTRRVERAMAMLRGSDLTVTEVCFAVGFSSLGTFSTRFAELVGMPPSAYRRAAAGAAAGLPSCVVKRATRPVRNREARRAHPGLP
;
A
#
# COMPACT_ATOMS: atom_id res chain seq x y z
N MET A 1 26.21 23.05 -13.76
CA MET A 1 25.36 21.84 -13.63
C MET A 1 24.54 22.05 -12.36
N ASP A 2 23.23 22.09 -12.52
CA ASP A 2 22.32 23.07 -11.89
C ASP A 2 21.96 22.76 -10.42
N ASP A 3 22.22 23.69 -9.48
CA ASP A 3 21.93 23.53 -8.05
C ASP A 3 20.44 23.30 -7.77
N ALA A 4 19.58 23.84 -8.64
CA ALA A 4 18.13 23.64 -8.60
C ALA A 4 17.76 22.18 -8.89
N GLU A 5 18.40 21.54 -9.87
CA GLU A 5 18.17 20.15 -10.20
C GLU A 5 18.69 19.22 -9.10
N ALA A 6 19.86 19.53 -8.55
CA ALA A 6 20.39 18.80 -7.40
C ALA A 6 19.45 18.86 -6.18
N ARG A 7 18.80 20.01 -5.94
CA ARG A 7 17.77 20.15 -4.90
C ARG A 7 16.52 19.33 -5.20
N ARG A 8 16.02 19.40 -6.43
CA ARG A 8 14.84 18.63 -6.86
C ARG A 8 15.05 17.13 -6.71
N LEU A 9 16.21 16.61 -7.11
CA LEU A 9 16.55 15.19 -6.97
C LEU A 9 16.62 14.76 -5.49
N ARG A 10 17.18 15.61 -4.61
CA ARG A 10 17.15 15.37 -3.16
C ARG A 10 15.73 15.31 -2.62
N ASP A 11 14.87 16.25 -3.01
CA ASP A 11 13.47 16.27 -2.56
C ASP A 11 12.73 15.00 -3.01
N LEU A 12 12.89 14.57 -4.26
CA LEU A 12 12.29 13.33 -4.76
C LEU A 12 12.78 12.10 -3.99
N ALA A 13 14.06 12.04 -3.62
CA ALA A 13 14.60 10.96 -2.80
C ALA A 13 13.96 10.93 -1.40
N LEU A 14 13.74 12.09 -0.76
CA LEU A 14 13.05 12.18 0.53
C LEU A 14 11.58 11.76 0.42
N LEU A 15 10.88 12.20 -0.62
CA LEU A 15 9.48 11.82 -0.86
C LEU A 15 9.34 10.31 -1.11
N ARG A 16 10.29 9.70 -1.81
CA ARG A 16 10.34 8.23 -1.97
C ARG A 16 10.52 7.52 -0.63
N ARG A 17 11.41 7.98 0.25
CA ARG A 17 11.56 7.41 1.60
C ARG A 17 10.27 7.49 2.41
N VAL A 18 9.53 8.60 2.31
CA VAL A 18 8.23 8.74 2.96
C VAL A 18 7.25 7.71 2.43
N ARG A 19 7.13 7.58 1.11
CA ARG A 19 6.24 6.58 0.48
C ARG A 19 6.61 5.15 0.91
N ASP A 20 7.89 4.81 0.85
CA ASP A 20 8.39 3.48 1.20
C ASP A 20 8.11 3.16 2.69
N ARG A 21 8.19 4.17 3.57
CA ARG A 21 7.79 4.04 4.97
C ARG A 21 6.30 3.78 5.12
N MET A 22 5.45 4.54 4.42
CA MET A 22 4.00 4.34 4.43
C MET A 22 3.62 2.94 3.91
N ASP A 23 4.30 2.47 2.88
CA ASP A 23 4.12 1.14 2.31
C ASP A 23 4.48 0.01 3.27
N ARG A 24 5.51 0.21 4.10
CA ARG A 24 5.97 -0.78 5.07
C ARG A 24 5.17 -0.75 6.37
N GLU A 25 4.78 0.44 6.81
CA GLU A 25 4.19 0.71 8.13
C GLU A 25 2.70 1.08 8.02
N TYR A 26 2.01 0.70 6.93
CA TYR A 26 0.64 1.15 6.65
C TYR A 26 -0.36 0.93 7.80
N ALA A 27 -0.18 -0.12 8.59
CA ALA A 27 -1.06 -0.46 9.71
C ALA A 27 -0.81 0.39 10.96
N GLN A 28 0.33 1.08 11.04
CA GLN A 28 0.66 1.94 12.17
C GLN A 28 -0.14 3.26 12.12
N PRO A 29 -0.37 3.93 13.26
CA PRO A 29 -0.99 5.25 13.31
C PRO A 29 -0.03 6.32 12.76
N LEU A 30 0.15 6.33 11.44
CA LEU A 30 0.99 7.29 10.74
C LEU A 30 0.20 8.58 10.50
N ASP A 31 0.73 9.69 11.01
CA ASP A 31 0.29 11.03 10.64
C ASP A 31 1.34 11.75 9.81
N VAL A 32 0.93 12.81 9.11
CA VAL A 32 1.81 13.59 8.22
C VAL A 32 2.98 14.21 9.00
N ALA A 33 2.78 14.58 10.27
CA ALA A 33 3.84 15.16 11.08
C ALA A 33 4.93 14.12 11.41
N ALA A 34 4.56 12.89 11.71
CA ALA A 34 5.46 11.77 11.96
C ALA A 34 6.24 11.36 10.71
N LEU A 35 5.59 11.41 9.54
CA LEU A 35 6.26 11.21 8.25
C LEU A 35 7.27 12.31 7.97
N ALA A 36 6.89 13.58 8.18
CA ALA A 36 7.74 14.74 7.92
C ALA A 36 8.96 14.78 8.85
N ARG A 37 8.78 14.47 10.14
CA ARG A 37 9.90 14.32 11.10
C ARG A 37 10.93 13.29 10.64
N GLY A 38 10.49 12.18 10.04
CA GLY A 38 11.37 11.12 9.54
C GLY A 38 12.27 11.53 8.37
N VAL A 39 12.02 12.67 7.74
CA VAL A 39 12.82 13.22 6.62
C VAL A 39 13.24 14.67 6.84
N HIS A 40 13.11 15.18 8.07
CA HIS A 40 13.46 16.56 8.45
C HIS A 40 12.77 17.66 7.59
N LEU A 41 11.52 17.41 7.20
CA LEU A 41 10.69 18.40 6.48
C LEU A 41 9.58 18.93 7.38
N SER A 42 9.04 20.10 7.06
CA SER A 42 7.78 20.54 7.65
C SER A 42 6.61 19.74 7.05
N ALA A 43 5.57 19.50 7.85
CA ALA A 43 4.39 18.75 7.41
C ALA A 43 3.70 19.41 6.20
N GLY A 44 3.61 20.74 6.19
CA GLY A 44 3.02 21.49 5.07
C GLY A 44 3.83 21.38 3.78
N TYR A 45 5.16 21.44 3.88
CA TYR A 45 6.04 21.25 2.72
C TYR A 45 5.94 19.81 2.20
N LEU A 46 6.01 18.82 3.09
CA LEU A 46 5.84 17.41 2.73
C LEU A 46 4.52 17.19 1.97
N SER A 47 3.40 17.66 2.51
CA SER A 47 2.08 17.48 1.86
C SER A 47 2.03 18.05 0.45
N ARG A 48 2.55 19.26 0.25
CA ARG A 48 2.57 19.92 -1.08
C ARG A 48 3.46 19.16 -2.06
N GLN A 49 4.69 18.85 -1.66
CA GLN A 49 5.65 18.18 -2.52
C GLN A 49 5.24 16.74 -2.82
N PHE A 50 4.68 16.02 -1.84
CA PHE A 50 4.18 14.66 -2.03
C PHE A 50 3.02 14.65 -3.04
N LYS A 51 2.06 15.57 -2.91
CA LYS A 51 0.96 15.71 -3.88
C LYS A 51 1.47 16.09 -5.27
N ALA A 52 2.44 16.99 -5.36
CA ALA A 52 3.04 17.35 -6.65
C ALA A 52 3.75 16.16 -7.31
N ALA A 53 4.39 15.28 -6.52
CA ALA A 53 5.14 14.13 -7.03
C ALA A 53 4.28 12.90 -7.33
N TYR A 54 3.23 12.64 -6.54
CA TYR A 54 2.43 11.41 -6.60
C TYR A 54 0.95 11.62 -6.97
N GLY A 55 0.52 12.86 -7.18
CA GLY A 55 -0.85 13.21 -7.59
C GLY A 55 -1.87 13.27 -6.44
N GLU A 56 -1.55 12.75 -5.26
CA GLU A 56 -2.45 12.70 -4.11
C GLU A 56 -1.79 13.09 -2.78
N SER A 57 -2.61 13.38 -1.77
CA SER A 57 -2.09 13.72 -0.43
C SER A 57 -1.49 12.48 0.26
N PRO A 58 -0.54 12.64 1.21
CA PRO A 58 -0.05 11.52 2.00
C PRO A 58 -1.17 10.75 2.71
N TYR A 59 -2.19 11.44 3.23
CA TYR A 59 -3.31 10.78 3.89
C TYR A 59 -4.11 9.90 2.90
N SER A 60 -4.45 10.45 1.73
CA SER A 60 -5.15 9.72 0.65
C SER A 60 -4.37 8.48 0.24
N TYR A 61 -3.07 8.62 -0.01
CA TYR A 61 -2.18 7.51 -0.36
C TYR A 61 -2.21 6.42 0.71
N LEU A 62 -2.06 6.79 1.99
CA LEU A 62 -2.10 5.82 3.10
C LEU A 62 -3.43 5.07 3.14
N MET A 63 -4.56 5.76 2.96
CA MET A 63 -5.88 5.13 2.95
C MET A 63 -6.02 4.14 1.79
N THR A 64 -5.60 4.52 0.58
CA THR A 64 -5.56 3.65 -0.59
C THR A 64 -4.75 2.40 -0.29
N ARG A 65 -3.53 2.55 0.25
CA ARG A 65 -2.67 1.41 0.61
C ARG A 65 -3.29 0.50 1.65
N ARG A 66 -3.95 1.03 2.67
CA ARG A 66 -4.66 0.21 3.68
C ARG A 66 -5.81 -0.57 3.05
N VAL A 67 -6.58 0.05 2.16
CA VAL A 67 -7.70 -0.63 1.47
C VAL A 67 -7.20 -1.70 0.52
N GLU A 68 -6.13 -1.46 -0.24
CA GLU A 68 -5.51 -2.48 -1.08
C GLU A 68 -5.04 -3.70 -0.27
N ARG A 69 -4.45 -3.47 0.91
CA ARG A 69 -4.06 -4.56 1.82
C ARG A 69 -5.29 -5.29 2.38
N ALA A 70 -6.35 -4.56 2.70
CA ALA A 70 -7.61 -5.16 3.14
C ALA A 70 -8.22 -6.05 2.05
N MET A 71 -8.22 -5.61 0.80
CA MET A 71 -8.69 -6.41 -0.35
C MET A 71 -7.89 -7.72 -0.49
N ALA A 72 -6.56 -7.67 -0.30
CA ALA A 72 -5.74 -8.88 -0.34
C ALA A 72 -6.10 -9.85 0.80
N MET A 73 -6.27 -9.36 2.03
CA MET A 73 -6.66 -10.17 3.18
C MET A 73 -8.08 -10.76 3.03
N LEU A 74 -9.03 -9.96 2.54
CA LEU A 74 -10.42 -10.40 2.32
C LEU A 74 -10.55 -11.53 1.30
N ARG A 75 -9.62 -11.63 0.34
CA ARG A 75 -9.58 -12.69 -0.68
C ARG A 75 -8.79 -13.91 -0.26
N GLY A 76 -7.74 -13.73 0.54
CA GLY A 76 -6.71 -14.74 0.77
C GLY A 76 -6.64 -15.31 2.18
N SER A 77 -7.50 -14.85 3.11
CA SER A 77 -7.44 -15.27 4.51
C SER A 77 -8.83 -15.52 5.12
N ASP A 78 -8.83 -16.32 6.19
CA ASP A 78 -10.03 -16.65 6.97
C ASP A 78 -10.37 -15.59 8.04
N LEU A 79 -9.61 -14.48 8.11
CA LEU A 79 -9.90 -13.37 9.01
C LEU A 79 -11.30 -12.82 8.75
N THR A 80 -12.02 -12.39 9.78
CA THR A 80 -13.27 -11.66 9.66
C THR A 80 -13.05 -10.25 9.10
N VAL A 81 -14.13 -9.59 8.65
CA VAL A 81 -14.07 -8.20 8.19
C VAL A 81 -13.56 -7.27 9.31
N THR A 82 -13.97 -7.53 10.55
CA THR A 82 -13.54 -6.77 11.73
C THR A 82 -12.05 -6.96 12.03
N GLU A 83 -11.54 -8.19 11.95
CA GLU A 83 -10.10 -8.44 12.13
C GLU A 83 -9.28 -7.77 11.03
N VAL A 84 -9.73 -7.82 9.76
CA VAL A 84 -9.06 -7.12 8.65
C VAL A 84 -9.03 -5.61 8.90
N CYS A 85 -10.14 -5.01 9.36
CA CYS A 85 -10.22 -3.59 9.68
C CYS A 85 -9.09 -3.15 10.64
N PHE A 86 -8.92 -3.87 11.75
CA PHE A 86 -7.86 -3.54 12.71
C PHE A 86 -6.46 -3.91 12.19
N ALA A 87 -6.33 -5.02 11.46
CA ALA A 87 -5.05 -5.46 10.90
C ALA A 87 -4.47 -4.47 9.87
N VAL A 88 -5.32 -3.70 9.17
CA VAL A 88 -4.89 -2.65 8.25
C VAL A 88 -4.83 -1.26 8.89
N GLY A 89 -5.00 -1.15 10.21
CA GLY A 89 -4.76 0.06 10.98
C GLY A 89 -5.94 1.03 11.09
N PHE A 90 -7.17 0.60 10.79
CA PHE A 90 -8.37 1.39 11.12
C PHE A 90 -8.75 1.17 12.58
N SER A 91 -9.20 2.22 13.25
CA SER A 91 -9.66 2.17 14.65
C SER A 91 -11.14 1.86 14.80
N SER A 92 -11.92 1.89 13.71
CA SER A 92 -13.34 1.57 13.74
C SER A 92 -13.82 0.91 12.45
N LEU A 93 -14.75 -0.04 12.59
CA LEU A 93 -15.35 -0.75 11.47
C LEU A 93 -16.19 0.17 10.58
N GLY A 94 -16.83 1.20 11.16
CA GLY A 94 -17.63 2.18 10.42
C GLY A 94 -16.77 3.00 9.45
N THR A 95 -15.68 3.61 9.95
CA THR A 95 -14.74 4.36 9.10
C THR A 95 -14.12 3.48 8.03
N PHE A 96 -13.72 2.25 8.39
CA PHE A 96 -13.20 1.30 7.43
C PHE A 96 -14.20 0.97 6.32
N SER A 97 -15.44 0.62 6.68
CA SER A 97 -16.46 0.20 5.71
C SER A 97 -16.81 1.31 4.73
N THR A 98 -16.96 2.55 5.20
CA THR A 98 -17.20 3.72 4.34
C THR A 98 -16.03 3.94 3.39
N ARG A 99 -14.79 4.02 3.90
CA ARG A 99 -13.61 4.26 3.06
C ARG A 99 -13.35 3.13 2.07
N PHE A 100 -13.58 1.89 2.48
CA PHE A 100 -13.48 0.73 1.59
C PHE A 100 -14.50 0.83 0.45
N ALA A 101 -15.77 1.12 0.77
CA ALA A 101 -16.80 1.24 -0.25
C ALA A 101 -16.56 2.42 -1.21
N GLU A 102 -16.09 3.56 -0.72
CA GLU A 102 -15.71 4.71 -1.56
C GLU A 102 -14.61 4.35 -2.57
N LEU A 103 -13.60 3.60 -2.16
CA LEU A 103 -12.43 3.27 -2.99
C LEU A 103 -12.66 2.04 -3.89
N VAL A 104 -13.46 1.07 -3.45
CA VAL A 104 -13.66 -0.22 -4.14
C VAL A 104 -14.99 -0.28 -4.89
N GLY A 105 -15.94 0.60 -4.56
CA GLY A 105 -17.29 0.63 -5.13
C GLY A 105 -18.27 -0.35 -4.48
N MET A 106 -17.86 -1.12 -3.47
CA MET A 106 -18.74 -2.02 -2.72
C MET A 106 -18.28 -2.26 -1.28
N PRO A 107 -19.16 -2.64 -0.35
CA PRO A 107 -18.79 -2.94 1.03
C PRO A 107 -17.85 -4.15 1.17
N PRO A 108 -17.01 -4.21 2.23
CA PRO A 108 -16.00 -5.26 2.40
C PRO A 108 -16.60 -6.67 2.55
N SER A 109 -17.79 -6.81 3.14
CA SER A 109 -18.50 -8.09 3.26
C SER A 109 -18.99 -8.62 1.90
N ALA A 110 -19.51 -7.72 1.05
CA ALA A 110 -19.91 -8.05 -0.32
C ALA A 110 -18.68 -8.43 -1.16
N TYR A 111 -17.59 -7.67 -1.03
CA TYR A 111 -16.32 -7.95 -1.68
C TYR A 111 -15.77 -9.35 -1.34
N ARG A 112 -15.78 -9.73 -0.05
CA ARG A 112 -15.38 -11.08 0.40
C ARG A 112 -16.25 -12.17 -0.23
N ARG A 113 -17.57 -12.01 -0.22
CA ARG A 113 -18.49 -12.98 -0.82
C ARG A 113 -18.24 -13.15 -2.32
N ALA A 114 -18.05 -12.07 -3.05
CA ALA A 114 -17.74 -12.11 -4.48
C ALA A 114 -16.43 -12.86 -4.75
N ALA A 115 -15.40 -12.62 -3.93
CA ALA A 115 -14.12 -13.32 -4.03
C ALA A 115 -14.23 -14.81 -3.72
N ALA A 116 -15.00 -15.19 -2.69
CA ALA A 116 -15.27 -16.59 -2.37
C ALA A 116 -16.03 -17.29 -3.50
N GLY A 117 -17.02 -16.62 -4.11
CA GLY A 117 -17.76 -17.12 -5.27
C GLY A 117 -16.88 -17.37 -6.50
N ALA A 118 -15.89 -16.52 -6.76
CA ALA A 118 -14.92 -16.72 -7.84
C ALA A 118 -13.97 -17.92 -7.58
N ALA A 119 -13.76 -18.30 -6.32
CA ALA A 119 -12.99 -19.48 -5.91
C ALA A 119 -13.85 -20.73 -5.66
N ALA A 120 -15.19 -20.57 -5.57
CA ALA A 120 -16.16 -21.64 -5.31
C ALA A 120 -16.27 -22.56 -6.54
N GLY A 121 -15.37 -23.53 -6.58
CA GLY A 121 -15.20 -24.48 -7.69
C GLY A 121 -13.79 -25.04 -7.75
N LEU A 122 -12.82 -24.42 -7.06
CA LEU A 122 -11.43 -24.86 -7.02
C LEU A 122 -11.05 -25.33 -5.61
N PRO A 123 -10.47 -26.53 -5.45
CA PRO A 123 -9.89 -26.96 -4.18
C PRO A 123 -8.85 -25.94 -3.68
N SER A 124 -8.74 -25.76 -2.36
CA SER A 124 -7.83 -24.79 -1.74
C SER A 124 -6.35 -24.98 -2.14
N CYS A 125 -5.94 -26.21 -2.50
CA CYS A 125 -4.62 -26.50 -3.05
C CYS A 125 -4.41 -25.91 -4.46
N VAL A 126 -5.46 -25.81 -5.27
CA VAL A 126 -5.43 -25.24 -6.62
C VAL A 126 -5.39 -23.71 -6.54
N VAL A 127 -6.21 -23.10 -5.68
CA VAL A 127 -6.19 -21.64 -5.45
C VAL A 127 -4.82 -21.18 -4.94
N LYS A 128 -4.24 -21.88 -3.95
CA LYS A 128 -2.91 -21.58 -3.42
C LYS A 128 -1.78 -21.79 -4.45
N ARG A 129 -1.97 -22.67 -5.43
CA ARG A 129 -0.99 -22.91 -6.51
C ARG A 129 -1.12 -21.88 -7.64
N ALA A 130 -2.34 -21.49 -7.99
CA ALA A 130 -2.63 -20.52 -9.06
C ALA A 130 -2.33 -19.07 -8.65
N THR A 131 -2.53 -18.73 -7.37
CA THR A 131 -2.24 -17.39 -6.84
C THR A 131 -0.84 -17.26 -6.25
N ARG A 132 -0.01 -18.31 -6.33
CA ARG A 132 1.37 -18.28 -5.85
C ARG A 132 2.13 -17.22 -6.67
N PRO A 133 2.73 -16.20 -6.02
CA PRO A 133 3.52 -15.21 -6.73
C PRO A 133 4.62 -15.94 -7.50
N VAL A 134 4.66 -15.77 -8.82
CA VAL A 134 5.77 -16.23 -9.64
C VAL A 134 7.00 -15.52 -9.08
N ARG A 135 7.83 -16.25 -8.33
CA ARG A 135 9.11 -15.74 -7.85
C ARG A 135 9.89 -15.39 -9.12
N ASN A 136 10.07 -14.09 -9.28
CA ASN A 136 10.78 -13.48 -10.36
C ASN A 136 12.08 -14.25 -10.66
N ARG A 137 12.19 -14.76 -11.89
CA ARG A 137 13.37 -15.44 -12.44
C ARG A 137 14.52 -14.45 -12.68
N GLU A 138 14.31 -13.16 -12.39
CA GLU A 138 15.30 -12.09 -12.47
C GLU A 138 16.15 -12.01 -11.19
N ALA A 139 17.05 -12.97 -11.08
CA ALA A 139 18.36 -12.74 -10.48
C ALA A 139 19.36 -13.79 -11.01
N ARG A 140 19.35 -14.08 -12.32
CA ARG A 140 20.60 -14.49 -12.96
C ARG A 140 21.47 -13.23 -13.00
N ARG A 141 22.36 -13.14 -12.02
CA ARG A 141 23.51 -12.23 -12.03
C ARG A 141 24.17 -12.34 -13.41
N ALA A 142 23.98 -11.34 -14.26
CA ALA A 142 24.91 -11.10 -15.33
C ALA A 142 26.10 -10.37 -14.70
N HIS A 143 27.26 -11.05 -14.66
CA HIS A 143 28.63 -10.54 -14.80
C HIS A 143 29.64 -11.47 -14.10
N PRO A 144 30.93 -11.49 -14.49
CA PRO A 144 31.54 -11.23 -15.80
C PRO A 144 32.55 -12.35 -16.18
N GLY A 145 33.07 -12.38 -17.42
CA GLY A 145 34.16 -13.30 -17.78
C GLY A 145 34.52 -13.30 -19.27
N LEU A 146 35.60 -12.59 -19.59
CA LEU A 146 36.30 -12.50 -20.88
C LEU A 146 36.81 -13.86 -21.38
N PRO A 147 37.20 -13.94 -22.66
CA PRO A 147 38.63 -13.96 -22.95
C PRO A 147 39.13 -12.70 -23.67
#